data_AF-A0A1E4LK68-F1
#
_entry.id   AF-A0A1E4LK68-F1
#
_cell.length_a   1.000
_cell.length_b   1.000
_cell.length_c   1.000
_cell.angle_alpha   90.00
_cell.angle_beta   90.00
_cell.angle_gamma   90.00
#
_symmetry.space_group_name_H-M   'P 1'
#
loop_
_entity.id
_entity.type
_entity.pdbx_description
1 polymer ?
#
loop_
_entity_poly.entity_id
_entity_poly.type
_entity_poly.pdbx_seq_one_letter_code
_entity_poly.pdbx_strand_id
1 'polypeptide(L)'
;MRVLTPKQARFAEEYLIDLNATQAAIRAGYSERTAKSVGHETLTIPDVASAIQAAQDARSVATGVTADIVVRGLLMEAQREGDDASHGARVQAWTTLARHLGMLNDKLTVGLSDDLLDRIEAARARVRPLRHG
;
A
#
# COMPACT_ATOMS: atom_id res chain seq x y z
N MET A 1 -0.23 -1.01 23.51
CA MET A 1 -1.35 -1.55 22.72
C MET A 1 -2.61 -1.48 23.55
N ARG A 2 -3.67 -0.86 23.02
CA ARG A 2 -5.00 -0.97 23.64
C ARG A 2 -5.64 -2.27 23.16
N VAL A 3 -6.47 -2.86 24.01
CA VAL A 3 -7.22 -4.08 23.67
C VAL A 3 -8.25 -3.72 22.59
N LEU A 4 -8.30 -4.51 21.52
CA LEU A 4 -9.30 -4.34 20.46
C LEU A 4 -10.71 -4.54 21.02
N THR A 5 -11.64 -3.70 20.59
CA THR A 5 -13.06 -3.97 20.86
C THR A 5 -13.51 -5.21 20.07
N PRO A 6 -14.57 -5.92 20.51
CA PRO A 6 -15.07 -7.10 19.79
C PRO A 6 -15.39 -6.83 18.31
N LYS A 7 -15.93 -5.65 17.99
CA LYS A 7 -16.21 -5.25 16.60
C LYS A 7 -14.94 -5.02 15.78
N GLN A 8 -13.92 -4.41 16.37
CA GLN A 8 -12.63 -4.20 15.70
C GLN A 8 -11.87 -5.52 15.48
N ALA A 9 -11.89 -6.42 16.45
CA ALA A 9 -11.34 -7.76 16.30
C ALA A 9 -12.04 -8.52 15.17
N ARG A 10 -13.38 -8.52 15.17
CA ARG A 10 -14.16 -9.14 14.09
C ARG A 10 -13.88 -8.50 12.73
N PHE A 11 -13.76 -7.17 12.67
CA PHE A 11 -13.39 -6.46 11.45
C PHE A 11 -12.04 -6.94 10.90
N ALA A 12 -11.01 -7.07 11.75
CA ALA A 12 -9.70 -7.54 11.35
C ALA A 12 -9.76 -8.97 10.78
N GLU A 13 -10.51 -9.87 11.42
CA GLU A 13 -10.72 -11.25 10.93
C GLU A 13 -11.39 -11.25 9.54
N GLU A 14 -12.49 -10.51 9.39
CA GLU A 14 -13.28 -10.44 8.16
C GLU A 14 -12.54 -9.75 7.01
N TYR A 15 -11.69 -8.76 7.32
CA TYR A 15 -10.88 -8.06 6.33
C TYR A 15 -9.82 -8.98 5.72
N LEU A 16 -9.24 -9.88 6.51
CA LEU A 16 -8.21 -10.79 6.04
C LEU A 16 -8.76 -11.93 5.15
N ILE A 17 -10.07 -11.99 4.89
CA ILE A 17 -10.67 -12.98 3.97
C ILE A 17 -10.50 -12.52 2.52
N ASP A 18 -10.84 -11.26 2.24
CA ASP A 18 -10.96 -10.72 0.87
C ASP A 18 -10.30 -9.35 0.68
N LEU A 19 -9.67 -8.80 1.74
CA LEU A 19 -9.08 -7.46 1.78
C LEU A 19 -10.07 -6.35 1.42
N ASN A 20 -11.37 -6.58 1.64
CA ASN A 20 -12.43 -5.62 1.37
C ASN A 20 -12.89 -4.94 2.67
N ALA A 21 -12.47 -3.69 2.87
CA ALA A 21 -12.80 -2.91 4.06
C ALA A 21 -14.30 -2.69 4.26
N THR A 22 -15.06 -2.50 3.18
CA THR A 22 -16.51 -2.24 3.27
C THR A 22 -17.23 -3.51 3.70
N GLN A 23 -16.93 -4.63 3.05
CA GLN A 23 -17.56 -5.92 3.38
C GLN A 23 -17.14 -6.42 4.76
N ALA A 24 -15.89 -6.22 5.16
CA ALA A 24 -15.42 -6.51 6.51
C ALA A 24 -16.20 -5.72 7.57
N ALA A 25 -16.49 -4.43 7.33
CA ALA A 25 -17.30 -3.62 8.23
C ALA A 25 -18.74 -4.14 8.34
N ILE A 26 -19.38 -4.52 7.23
CA ILE A 26 -20.73 -5.10 7.24
C ILE A 26 -20.74 -6.39 8.06
N ARG A 27 -19.81 -7.32 7.78
CA ARG A 27 -19.71 -8.62 8.47
C ARG A 27 -19.35 -8.48 9.96
N ALA A 28 -18.61 -7.43 10.33
CA ALA A 28 -18.32 -7.08 11.72
C ALA A 28 -19.49 -6.39 12.46
N GLY A 29 -20.62 -6.17 11.80
CA GLY A 29 -21.83 -5.61 12.40
C GLY A 29 -21.82 -4.08 12.51
N TYR A 30 -21.14 -3.40 11.61
CA TYR A 30 -21.33 -1.96 11.37
C TYR A 30 -22.52 -1.73 10.44
N SER A 31 -23.11 -0.52 10.49
CA SER A 31 -24.23 -0.17 9.61
C SER A 31 -23.80 -0.20 8.15
N GLU A 32 -24.57 -0.87 7.30
CA GLU A 32 -24.33 -0.90 5.85
C GLU A 32 -24.22 0.50 5.24
N ARG A 33 -25.04 1.44 5.72
CA ARG A 33 -25.04 2.83 5.25
C ARG A 33 -23.71 3.55 5.49
N THR A 34 -22.96 3.17 6.52
CA THR A 34 -21.68 3.80 6.89
C THR A 34 -20.49 2.85 6.74
N ALA A 35 -20.70 1.61 6.29
CA ALA A 35 -19.68 0.57 6.24
C ALA A 35 -18.46 0.98 5.40
N LYS A 36 -18.68 1.72 4.31
CA LYS A 36 -17.58 2.22 3.47
C LYS A 36 -16.66 3.16 4.25
N SER A 37 -17.21 4.20 4.88
CA SER A 37 -16.40 5.18 5.62
C SER A 37 -15.78 4.55 6.87
N VAL A 38 -16.57 3.79 7.63
CA VAL A 38 -16.13 3.13 8.86
C VAL A 38 -15.07 2.08 8.57
N GLY A 39 -15.18 1.32 7.48
CA GLY A 39 -14.16 0.34 7.11
C GLY A 39 -12.80 1.00 6.86
N HIS A 40 -12.76 2.11 6.12
CA HIS A 40 -11.52 2.85 5.91
C HIS A 40 -10.97 3.48 7.19
N GLU A 41 -11.83 4.05 8.04
CA GLU A 41 -11.42 4.59 9.34
C GLU A 41 -10.89 3.49 10.27
N THR A 42 -11.53 2.32 10.27
CA THR A 42 -11.12 1.20 11.13
C THR A 42 -9.75 0.67 10.74
N LEU A 43 -9.40 0.70 9.45
CA LEU A 43 -8.06 0.35 8.97
C LEU A 43 -6.96 1.33 9.43
N THR A 44 -7.29 2.59 9.73
CA THR A 44 -6.29 3.57 10.20
C THR A 44 -6.07 3.53 11.70
N ILE A 45 -6.88 2.76 12.45
CA ILE A 45 -6.71 2.57 13.89
C ILE A 45 -5.44 1.73 14.13
N PRO A 46 -4.43 2.25 14.86
CA PRO A 46 -3.14 1.58 15.00
C PRO A 46 -3.22 0.14 15.55
N ASP A 47 -4.06 -0.10 16.55
CA ASP A 47 -4.20 -1.43 17.14
C ASP A 47 -4.86 -2.42 16.14
N VAL A 48 -5.77 -1.96 15.28
CA VAL A 48 -6.39 -2.80 14.23
C VAL A 48 -5.38 -3.11 13.14
N ALA A 49 -4.66 -2.10 12.65
CA ALA A 49 -3.61 -2.27 11.66
C ALA A 49 -2.53 -3.25 12.15
N SER A 50 -2.12 -3.12 13.43
CA SER A 50 -1.17 -4.03 14.05
C SER A 50 -1.69 -5.47 14.13
N ALA A 51 -2.98 -5.67 14.44
CA ALA A 51 -3.56 -7.01 14.50
C ALA A 51 -3.69 -7.66 13.11
N ILE A 52 -4.06 -6.88 12.10
CA ILE A 52 -4.08 -7.31 10.69
C ILE A 52 -2.67 -7.73 10.27
N GLN A 53 -1.65 -6.91 10.55
CA GLN A 53 -0.27 -7.21 10.20
C GLN A 53 0.22 -8.49 10.89
N ALA A 54 0.03 -8.61 12.21
CA ALA A 54 0.43 -9.80 12.95
C ALA A 54 -0.23 -11.08 12.41
N ALA A 55 -1.50 -11.00 12.00
CA ALA A 55 -2.20 -12.13 11.40
C ALA A 55 -1.72 -12.46 9.98
N GLN A 56 -1.33 -11.46 9.18
CA GLN A 56 -0.70 -11.69 7.87
C GLN A 56 0.67 -12.35 8.02
N ASP A 57 1.47 -11.88 8.98
CA ASP A 57 2.79 -12.45 9.28
C ASP A 57 2.64 -13.91 9.74
N ALA A 58 1.68 -14.19 10.62
CA ALA A 58 1.39 -15.55 11.07
C ALA A 58 0.94 -16.48 9.92
N ARG A 59 0.11 -15.99 8.98
CA ARG A 59 -0.27 -16.75 7.78
C ARG A 59 0.91 -17.01 6.86
N SER A 60 1.78 -16.02 6.68
CA SER A 60 2.99 -16.14 5.86
C SER A 60 3.95 -17.21 6.42
N VAL A 61 4.07 -17.30 7.74
CA VAL A 61 4.78 -18.39 8.41
C VAL A 61 4.08 -19.74 8.20
N ALA A 62 2.75 -19.80 8.36
CA ALA A 62 1.98 -21.04 8.24
C ALA A 62 1.99 -21.64 6.82
N THR A 63 1.96 -20.81 5.77
CA THR A 63 2.06 -21.27 4.38
C THR A 63 3.49 -21.55 3.94
N GLY A 64 4.48 -21.18 4.75
CA GLY A 64 5.90 -21.28 4.40
C GLY A 64 6.31 -20.36 3.25
N VAL A 65 5.53 -19.33 2.93
CA VAL A 65 5.84 -18.34 1.90
C VAL A 65 6.10 -17.01 2.58
N THR A 66 7.36 -16.80 2.97
CA THR A 66 7.84 -15.56 3.58
C THR A 66 8.45 -14.63 2.52
N ALA A 67 8.54 -13.33 2.83
CA ALA A 67 9.24 -12.36 1.97
C ALA A 67 10.67 -12.82 1.67
N ASP A 68 11.35 -13.37 2.66
CA ASP A 68 12.69 -13.94 2.56
C ASP A 68 12.76 -15.14 1.59
N ILE A 69 11.76 -16.02 1.57
CA ILE A 69 11.66 -17.11 0.58
C ILE A 69 11.43 -16.56 -0.83
N VAL A 70 10.58 -15.56 -0.98
CA VAL A 70 10.33 -14.90 -2.27
C VAL A 70 11.61 -14.23 -2.79
N VAL A 71 12.32 -13.48 -1.95
CA VAL A 71 13.59 -12.84 -2.29
C VAL A 71 14.65 -13.86 -2.69
N ARG A 72 14.78 -14.97 -1.95
CA ARG A 72 15.69 -16.06 -2.32
C ARG A 72 15.33 -16.70 -3.66
N GLY A 73 14.05 -16.99 -3.89
CA GLY A 73 13.59 -17.56 -5.15
C GLY A 73 13.85 -16.64 -6.35
N LEU A 74 13.60 -15.34 -6.19
CA LEU A 74 13.94 -14.34 -7.21
C LEU A 74 15.44 -14.28 -7.45
N LEU A 75 16.27 -14.34 -6.40
CA LEU A 75 17.73 -14.34 -6.55
C LEU A 75 18.22 -15.58 -7.32
N MET A 76 17.65 -16.76 -7.02
CA MET A 76 17.97 -17.99 -7.75
C MET A 76 17.64 -17.87 -9.24
N GLU A 77 16.45 -17.38 -9.59
CA GLU A 77 16.08 -17.17 -10.99
C GLU A 77 16.98 -16.11 -11.64
N ALA A 78 17.27 -15.01 -10.94
CA ALA A 78 18.12 -13.93 -11.44
C ALA A 78 19.55 -14.40 -11.75
N GLN A 79 20.06 -15.39 -11.00
CA GLN A 79 21.38 -15.99 -11.16
C GLN A 79 21.40 -17.25 -12.03
N ARG A 80 20.25 -17.70 -12.54
CA ARG A 80 20.15 -18.95 -13.30
C ARG A 80 20.94 -18.88 -14.61
N GLU A 81 21.81 -19.85 -14.84
CA GLU A 81 22.58 -20.00 -16.09
C GLU A 81 22.17 -21.29 -16.80
N GLY A 82 22.48 -21.40 -18.09
CA GLY A 82 22.14 -22.54 -18.94
C GLY A 82 21.32 -22.16 -20.18
N ASP A 83 21.29 -23.07 -21.15
CA ASP A 83 20.62 -22.87 -22.45
C ASP A 83 19.09 -22.75 -22.31
N ASP A 84 18.53 -23.26 -21.21
CA ASP A 84 17.11 -23.19 -20.86
C ASP A 84 16.74 -21.94 -20.03
N ALA A 85 17.72 -21.13 -19.62
CA ALA A 85 17.51 -19.97 -18.77
C ALA A 85 17.04 -18.74 -19.57
N SER A 86 15.80 -18.30 -19.32
CA SER A 86 15.23 -17.12 -19.99
C SER A 86 15.89 -15.82 -19.53
N HIS A 87 16.58 -15.12 -20.43
CA HIS A 87 17.16 -13.81 -20.14
C HIS A 87 16.13 -12.80 -19.63
N GLY A 88 14.92 -12.83 -20.18
CA GLY A 88 13.82 -11.96 -19.75
C GLY A 88 13.40 -12.22 -18.30
N ALA A 89 13.31 -13.49 -17.88
CA ALA A 89 12.96 -13.85 -16.51
C ALA A 89 14.01 -13.34 -15.52
N ARG A 90 15.31 -13.46 -15.86
CA ARG A 90 16.40 -12.96 -15.00
C ARG A 90 16.41 -11.44 -14.86
N VAL A 91 16.23 -10.72 -15.96
CA VAL A 91 16.16 -9.25 -15.94
C VAL A 91 14.98 -8.79 -15.08
N GLN A 92 13.83 -9.45 -15.20
CA GLN A 92 12.66 -9.14 -14.36
C GLN A 92 12.90 -9.46 -12.88
N ALA A 93 13.56 -10.57 -12.57
CA ALA A 93 13.94 -10.92 -11.20
C ALA A 93 14.89 -9.87 -10.59
N TRP A 94 15.97 -9.49 -11.29
CA TRP A 94 16.88 -8.43 -10.86
C TRP A 94 16.18 -7.07 -10.69
N THR A 95 15.28 -6.71 -11.61
CA THR A 95 14.50 -5.46 -11.51
C THR A 95 13.61 -5.45 -10.27
N THR A 96 12.97 -6.59 -9.99
CA THR A 96 12.09 -6.74 -8.82
C THR A 96 12.88 -6.65 -7.52
N LEU A 97 14.04 -7.31 -7.44
CA LEU A 97 14.96 -7.23 -6.30
C LEU A 97 15.46 -5.79 -6.09
N ALA A 98 15.87 -5.11 -7.16
CA ALA A 98 16.33 -3.71 -7.09
C ALA A 98 15.23 -2.77 -6.58
N ARG A 99 13.97 -2.99 -6.99
CA ARG A 99 12.82 -2.23 -6.47
C ARG A 99 12.55 -2.52 -5.00
N HIS A 100 12.63 -3.78 -4.57
CA HIS A 100 12.48 -4.17 -3.16
C HIS A 100 13.53 -3.48 -2.26
N LEU A 101 14.76 -3.31 -2.76
CA LEU A 101 15.85 -2.59 -2.09
C LEU A 101 15.76 -1.06 -2.22
N GLY A 102 14.74 -0.53 -2.91
CA GLY A 102 14.59 0.92 -3.13
C GLY A 102 15.62 1.53 -4.09
N MET A 103 16.34 0.72 -4.85
CA MET A 103 17.37 1.19 -5.81
C MET A 103 16.75 1.88 -7.04
N LEU A 104 15.50 1.52 -7.35
CA LEU A 104 14.72 2.12 -8.44
C LEU A 104 13.69 3.08 -7.82
N ASN A 105 14.07 4.34 -7.67
CA ASN A 105 13.18 5.39 -7.19
C ASN A 105 12.52 6.10 -8.38
N ASP A 106 11.22 5.85 -8.59
CA ASP A 106 10.41 6.53 -9.60
C ASP A 106 9.88 7.90 -9.11
N LYS A 107 10.30 8.34 -7.92
CA LYS A 107 9.83 9.59 -7.32
C LYS A 107 10.49 10.77 -8.03
N LEU A 108 9.77 11.40 -8.96
CA LEU A 108 10.08 12.76 -9.42
C LEU A 108 10.06 13.68 -8.19
N THR A 109 11.23 14.09 -7.72
CA THR A 109 11.33 15.19 -6.75
C THR A 109 11.02 16.49 -7.49
N VAL A 110 9.74 16.86 -7.55
CA VAL A 110 9.36 18.21 -7.97
C VAL A 110 9.69 19.13 -6.81
N GLY A 111 10.85 19.78 -6.88
CA GLY A 111 11.12 20.95 -6.06
C GLY A 111 10.17 22.06 -6.50
N LEU A 112 9.49 22.70 -5.55
CA LEU A 112 8.93 24.03 -5.78
C LEU A 112 10.12 24.96 -6.03
N SER A 113 10.47 25.19 -7.30
CA SER A 113 11.34 26.30 -7.66
C SER A 113 10.55 27.60 -7.47
N ASP A 114 11.25 28.66 -7.07
CA ASP A 114 10.64 30.00 -6.94
C ASP A 114 9.92 30.43 -8.25
N ASP A 115 10.43 30.00 -9.41
CA ASP A 115 9.81 30.18 -10.73
C ASP A 115 8.38 29.60 -10.83
N LEU A 116 8.09 28.48 -10.16
CA LEU A 116 6.77 27.85 -10.21
C LEU A 116 5.76 28.60 -9.33
N LEU A 117 6.22 29.18 -8.22
CA LEU A 117 5.41 30.07 -7.38
C LEU A 117 5.09 31.36 -8.12
N ASP A 118 6.08 31.99 -8.74
CA ASP A 118 5.91 33.21 -9.54
C ASP A 118 4.90 33.01 -10.67
N ARG A 119 4.94 31.85 -11.33
CA ARG A 119 3.99 31.51 -12.41
C ARG A 119 2.56 31.27 -11.90
N ILE A 120 2.40 30.69 -10.71
CA ILE A 120 1.08 30.51 -10.06
C ILE A 120 0.51 31.86 -9.63
N GLU A 121 1.34 32.74 -9.08
CA GLU A 121 0.93 34.10 -8.69
C GLU A 121 0.53 34.94 -9.90
N ALA A 122 1.33 34.93 -10.96
CA ALA A 122 1.01 35.61 -12.21
C ALA A 122 -0.29 35.09 -12.85
N ALA A 123 -0.57 33.80 -12.75
CA ALA A 123 -1.83 33.21 -13.21
C ALA A 123 -3.03 33.65 -12.34
N ARG A 124 -2.88 33.68 -11.02
CA ARG A 124 -3.92 34.14 -10.09
C ARG A 124 -4.29 35.62 -10.28
N ALA A 125 -3.30 36.46 -10.57
CA ALA A 125 -3.52 37.88 -10.86
C ALA A 125 -4.38 38.12 -12.12
N ARG A 126 -4.26 37.25 -13.13
CA ARG A 126 -5.02 37.33 -14.39
C ARG A 126 -6.49 36.90 -14.26
N VAL A 127 -6.84 36.11 -13.25
CA VAL A 127 -8.17 35.50 -13.08
C VAL A 127 -9.08 36.28 -12.11
N ARG A 128 -8.57 37.29 -11.39
CA ARG A 128 -9.40 38.09 -10.48
C ARG A 128 -10.34 38.99 -11.30
N PRO A 129 -11.67 38.78 -11.33
CA PRO A 129 -12.55 39.67 -12.05
C PRO A 129 -12.67 40.99 -11.29
N LEU A 130 -12.74 42.09 -12.04
CA LEU A 130 -13.11 43.42 -11.56
C LEU A 130 -14.44 43.32 -10.80
N ARG A 131 -14.39 43.32 -9.46
CA ARG A 131 -15.57 43.57 -8.64
C ARG A 131 -15.90 45.05 -8.77
N HIS A 132 -16.78 45.39 -9.71
CA HIS A 132 -17.48 46.68 -9.70
C HIS A 132 -18.55 46.65 -8.61
N GLY A 133 -18.61 47.75 -7.85
CA GLY A 133 -19.51 47.96 -6.71
C GLY A 133 -20.90 48.44 -7.10
#